data_AF-A0A925NDQ0-F1
#
_entry.id   AF-A0A925NDQ0-F1
#
_cell.length_a   1.000
_cell.length_b   1.000
_cell.length_c   1.000
_cell.angle_alpha   90.00
_cell.angle_beta   90.00
_cell.angle_gamma   90.00
#
_symmetry.space_group_name_H-M   'P 1'
#
loop_
_entity.id
_entity.type
_entity.pdbx_description
1 polymer ?
#
loop_
_entity_poly.entity_id
_entity_poly.type
_entity_poly.pdbx_seq_one_letter_code
_entity_poly.pdbx_strand_id
1 'polypeptide(L)'
;MILNDTDTNEFIDRKTAPTLEPDAMRFSSEKWLGYFIENKEACPNFRFPESISMRDDVRLPLIHSLQKFQIGETGEGKHLKRFARIMNDPAYEMCIDKFIREEQHHARVLAQMISSLNGTLLTWHWTDLIFICLRRLLHLKTEIFILLIAEIVGKCFYRVCSAHLEDELLSDAFSLIVLDEIGHLEFHCSFLRSQFEKYPTFIRQGILFCWSLIFFAACKVFISDNKDALIALNVSPKEFFKDCWRTFDISAARSLALPLKAKAV
;
A
#
# COMPACT_ATOMS: atom_id res chain seq x y z
N MET A 1 31.60 17.19 0.02
CA MET A 1 30.79 18.43 -0.05
C MET A 1 29.42 18.02 0.48
N ILE A 2 29.13 18.44 1.69
CA ILE A 2 28.04 17.91 2.53
C ILE A 2 26.73 18.51 2.01
N LEU A 3 25.83 17.67 1.49
CA LEU A 3 24.44 18.06 1.23
C LEU A 3 23.70 17.99 2.57
N ASN A 4 23.06 19.11 2.94
CA ASN A 4 22.37 19.27 4.23
C ASN A 4 21.02 18.54 4.22
N ASP A 5 20.61 18.04 5.40
CA ASP A 5 19.30 17.43 5.76
C ASP A 5 18.04 18.26 5.39
N THR A 6 18.20 19.44 4.81
CA THR A 6 17.12 20.30 4.34
C THR A 6 16.63 19.94 2.94
N ASP A 7 17.48 19.41 2.06
CA ASP A 7 17.11 19.18 0.64
C ASP A 7 16.31 17.88 0.44
N THR A 8 16.54 16.88 1.28
CA THR A 8 15.73 15.64 1.32
C THR A 8 14.33 15.87 1.89
N ASN A 9 14.20 16.80 2.85
CA ASN A 9 12.88 17.23 3.33
C ASN A 9 12.13 18.05 2.27
N GLU A 10 12.81 18.87 1.47
CA GLU A 10 12.16 19.72 0.46
C GLU A 10 11.59 18.93 -0.73
N PHE A 11 12.16 17.76 -1.06
CA PHE A 11 11.62 16.86 -2.10
C PHE A 11 10.36 16.11 -1.65
N ILE A 12 10.31 15.72 -0.36
CA ILE A 12 9.13 15.14 0.28
C ILE A 12 8.03 16.20 0.45
N ASP A 13 8.40 17.46 0.70
CA ASP A 13 7.45 18.58 0.89
C ASP A 13 6.75 19.04 -0.41
N ARG A 14 7.33 18.73 -1.59
CA ARG A 14 6.68 19.01 -2.90
C ARG A 14 5.55 18.04 -3.24
N LYS A 15 5.49 16.86 -2.61
CA LYS A 15 4.35 15.95 -2.66
C LYS A 15 3.63 15.99 -1.30
N THR A 16 3.14 17.17 -0.93
CA THR A 16 2.13 17.25 0.12
C THR A 16 0.94 16.42 -0.33
N ALA A 17 0.68 15.30 0.36
CA ALA A 17 -0.61 14.62 0.30
C ALA A 17 -1.70 15.70 0.46
N PRO A 18 -2.76 15.68 -0.34
CA PRO A 18 -3.71 16.78 -0.38
C PRO A 18 -4.17 17.11 1.04
N THR A 19 -3.87 18.32 1.50
CA THR A 19 -4.40 18.86 2.76
C THR A 19 -5.90 19.05 2.55
N LEU A 20 -6.67 18.02 2.90
CA LEU A 20 -8.11 17.99 2.70
C LEU A 20 -8.79 18.59 3.93
N GLU A 21 -9.33 19.80 3.74
CA GLU A 21 -10.27 20.49 4.65
C GLU A 21 -11.41 19.55 5.11
N PRO A 22 -12.00 19.75 6.30
CA PRO A 22 -12.94 18.81 6.93
C PRO A 22 -14.22 18.49 6.11
N ASP A 23 -14.60 19.34 5.15
CA ASP A 23 -15.76 19.13 4.26
C ASP A 23 -15.42 18.28 3.01
N ALA A 24 -14.15 17.90 2.84
CA ALA A 24 -13.67 16.98 1.78
C ALA A 24 -13.88 15.49 2.12
N MET A 25 -14.58 15.16 3.20
CA MET A 25 -14.75 13.79 3.71
C MET A 25 -15.81 12.93 3.00
N ARG A 26 -16.50 13.47 1.98
CA ARG A 26 -17.43 12.68 1.13
C ARG A 26 -16.72 12.18 -0.11
N PHE A 27 -16.87 10.88 -0.37
CA PHE A 27 -16.33 10.23 -1.57
C PHE A 27 -16.92 10.88 -2.85
N SER A 28 -16.05 11.27 -3.76
CA SER A 28 -16.40 11.69 -5.12
C SER A 28 -15.44 11.01 -6.10
N SER A 29 -16.00 10.23 -7.00
CA SER A 29 -15.25 9.51 -8.03
C SER A 29 -14.56 10.48 -8.99
N GLU A 30 -15.14 11.65 -9.25
CA GLU A 30 -14.55 12.67 -10.13
C GLU A 30 -13.30 13.30 -9.52
N LYS A 31 -13.33 13.61 -8.21
CA LYS A 31 -12.16 14.15 -7.51
C LYS A 31 -11.01 13.14 -7.49
N TRP A 32 -11.32 11.87 -7.20
CA TRP A 32 -10.34 10.80 -7.23
C TRP A 32 -9.82 10.53 -8.63
N LEU A 33 -10.67 10.65 -9.66
CA LEU A 33 -10.24 10.52 -11.04
C LEU A 33 -9.25 11.63 -11.41
N GLY A 34 -9.50 12.87 -10.98
CA GLY A 34 -8.56 13.99 -11.12
C GLY A 34 -7.22 13.67 -10.47
N TYR A 35 -7.23 13.23 -9.20
CA TYR A 35 -6.03 12.81 -8.49
C TYR A 35 -5.22 11.75 -9.26
N PHE A 36 -5.84 10.67 -9.73
CA PHE A 36 -5.13 9.62 -10.49
C PHE A 36 -4.68 10.08 -11.89
N ILE A 37 -5.27 11.13 -12.46
CA ILE A 37 -4.77 11.74 -13.70
C ILE A 37 -3.49 12.52 -13.40
N GLU A 38 -3.54 13.40 -12.41
CA GLU A 38 -2.42 14.25 -12.00
C GLU A 38 -1.23 13.42 -11.49
N ASN A 39 -1.49 12.41 -10.65
CA ASN A 39 -0.45 11.54 -10.09
C ASN A 39 0.30 10.78 -11.20
N LYS A 40 -0.42 10.29 -12.21
CA LYS A 40 0.19 9.64 -13.37
C LYS A 40 1.10 10.58 -14.16
N GLU A 41 0.72 11.84 -14.34
CA GLU A 41 1.54 12.83 -15.05
C GLU A 41 2.81 13.18 -14.29
N ALA A 42 2.76 13.13 -12.95
CA ALA A 42 3.89 13.37 -12.08
C ALA A 42 4.80 12.13 -11.85
N CYS A 43 4.43 10.96 -12.35
CA CYS A 43 5.16 9.71 -12.11
C CYS A 43 6.49 9.68 -12.90
N PRO A 44 7.66 9.71 -12.23
CA PRO A 44 8.93 9.60 -12.92
C PRO A 44 9.16 8.18 -13.42
N ASN A 45 9.93 8.05 -14.49
CA ASN A 45 10.34 6.74 -14.99
C ASN A 45 11.68 6.35 -14.37
N PHE A 46 11.65 5.40 -13.44
CA PHE A 46 12.88 4.85 -12.87
C PHE A 46 13.68 4.07 -13.92
N ARG A 47 15.00 4.29 -13.90
CA ARG A 47 15.96 3.50 -14.66
C ARG A 47 17.03 3.01 -13.69
N PHE A 48 16.92 1.73 -13.33
CA PHE A 48 17.92 1.10 -12.47
C PHE A 48 19.15 0.69 -13.28
N PRO A 49 20.36 0.75 -12.70
CA PRO A 49 21.57 0.26 -13.35
C PRO A 49 21.55 -1.28 -13.48
N GLU A 50 22.46 -1.84 -14.26
CA GLU A 50 22.56 -3.31 -14.44
C GLU A 50 22.83 -4.04 -13.11
N SER A 51 23.55 -3.40 -12.19
CA SER A 51 23.90 -3.97 -10.89
C SER A 51 23.96 -2.89 -9.82
N ILE A 52 23.37 -3.16 -8.66
CA ILE A 52 23.47 -2.38 -7.43
C ILE A 52 24.27 -3.21 -6.43
N SER A 53 25.36 -2.64 -5.92
CA SER A 53 26.17 -3.30 -4.90
C SER A 53 25.48 -3.21 -3.54
N MET A 54 25.22 -4.36 -2.94
CA MET A 54 24.59 -4.47 -1.62
C MET A 54 25.12 -5.70 -0.91
N ARG A 55 25.31 -5.60 0.40
CA ARG A 55 25.77 -6.74 1.21
C ARG A 55 24.76 -7.88 1.15
N ASP A 56 25.24 -9.11 1.02
CA ASP A 56 24.39 -10.29 0.79
C ASP A 56 23.41 -10.58 1.94
N ASP A 57 23.77 -10.20 3.17
CA ASP A 57 22.92 -10.30 4.36
C ASP A 57 21.67 -9.42 4.27
N VAL A 58 21.71 -8.33 3.50
CA VAL A 58 20.55 -7.47 3.19
C VAL A 58 19.92 -7.83 1.86
N ARG A 59 20.76 -8.05 0.84
CA ARG A 59 20.35 -8.26 -0.54
C ARG A 59 19.44 -9.48 -0.71
N LEU A 60 19.83 -10.64 -0.17
CA LEU A 60 19.07 -11.88 -0.39
C LEU A 60 17.69 -11.87 0.29
N PRO A 61 17.55 -11.49 1.58
CA PRO A 61 16.24 -11.38 2.22
C PRO A 61 15.35 -10.31 1.58
N LEU A 62 15.94 -9.19 1.16
CA LEU A 62 15.23 -8.14 0.46
C LEU A 62 14.66 -8.65 -0.87
N ILE A 63 15.49 -9.25 -1.73
CA ILE A 63 15.03 -9.85 -3.01
C ILE A 63 13.85 -10.79 -2.77
N HIS A 64 13.96 -11.68 -1.78
CA HIS A 64 12.89 -12.64 -1.49
C HIS A 64 11.56 -11.97 -1.13
N SER A 65 11.62 -10.85 -0.38
CA SER A 65 10.42 -10.08 -0.03
C SER A 65 9.88 -9.32 -1.25
N LEU A 66 10.75 -8.65 -2.00
CA LEU A 66 10.37 -7.90 -3.20
C LEU A 66 9.74 -8.79 -4.28
N GLN A 67 10.21 -10.03 -4.46
CA GLN A 67 9.63 -10.97 -5.40
C GLN A 67 8.14 -11.26 -5.09
N LYS A 68 7.77 -11.36 -3.81
CA LYS A 68 6.38 -11.60 -3.40
C LYS A 68 5.51 -10.38 -3.64
N PHE A 69 5.99 -9.20 -3.27
CA PHE A 69 5.33 -7.94 -3.56
C PHE A 69 5.12 -7.74 -5.06
N GLN A 70 6.16 -8.00 -5.86
CA GLN A 70 6.11 -7.90 -7.31
C GLN A 70 5.00 -8.76 -7.90
N ILE A 71 4.80 -10.00 -7.43
CA ILE A 71 3.67 -10.82 -7.90
C ILE A 71 2.34 -10.22 -7.44
N GLY A 72 2.24 -9.79 -6.18
CA GLY A 72 1.03 -9.21 -5.61
C GLY A 72 0.48 -8.00 -6.41
N GLU A 73 1.39 -7.15 -6.90
CA GLU A 73 1.11 -5.92 -7.65
C GLU A 73 0.81 -6.16 -9.15
N THR A 74 1.06 -7.36 -9.68
CA THR A 74 0.74 -7.67 -11.10
C THR A 74 -0.74 -7.91 -11.37
N GLY A 75 -1.60 -7.85 -10.35
CA GLY A 75 -3.01 -8.20 -10.44
C GLY A 75 -3.77 -7.46 -11.56
N GLU A 76 -4.51 -8.20 -12.38
CA GLU A 76 -5.35 -7.61 -13.45
C GLU A 76 -6.64 -6.94 -12.92
N GLY A 77 -6.94 -7.10 -11.63
CA GLY A 77 -8.10 -6.49 -10.97
C GLY A 77 -9.47 -6.90 -11.54
N LYS A 78 -9.60 -8.08 -12.17
CA LYS A 78 -10.85 -8.51 -12.85
C LYS A 78 -12.12 -8.35 -12.03
N HIS A 79 -12.07 -8.73 -10.75
CA HIS A 79 -13.21 -8.65 -9.84
C HIS A 79 -13.54 -7.20 -9.48
N LEU A 80 -12.53 -6.41 -9.13
CA LEU A 80 -12.65 -4.97 -8.87
C LEU A 80 -13.22 -4.20 -10.08
N LYS A 81 -12.75 -4.49 -11.30
CA LYS A 81 -13.30 -3.91 -12.54
C LYS A 81 -14.75 -4.33 -12.77
N ARG A 82 -15.07 -5.62 -12.59
CA ARG A 82 -16.46 -6.11 -12.70
C ARG A 82 -17.37 -5.38 -11.71
N PHE A 83 -16.89 -5.13 -10.49
CA PHE A 83 -17.64 -4.38 -9.51
C PHE A 83 -17.83 -2.91 -9.89
N ALA A 84 -16.77 -2.24 -10.35
CA ALA A 84 -16.86 -0.84 -10.74
C ALA A 84 -17.95 -0.64 -11.82
N ARG A 85 -18.08 -1.59 -12.75
CA ARG A 85 -19.18 -1.61 -13.75
C ARG A 85 -20.56 -1.75 -13.12
N ILE A 86 -20.71 -2.56 -12.08
CA ILE A 86 -21.99 -2.76 -11.38
C ILE A 86 -22.42 -1.49 -10.64
N MET A 87 -21.47 -0.69 -10.14
CA MET A 87 -21.76 0.60 -9.50
C MET A 87 -22.36 1.62 -10.46
N ASN A 88 -22.21 1.42 -11.78
CA ASN A 88 -22.70 2.32 -12.83
C ASN A 88 -22.25 3.78 -12.62
N ASP A 89 -21.02 3.94 -12.13
CA ASP A 89 -20.31 5.21 -11.98
C ASP A 89 -19.08 5.19 -12.91
N PRO A 90 -19.15 5.86 -14.07
CA PRO A 90 -18.06 5.86 -15.05
C PRO A 90 -16.76 6.42 -14.49
N ALA A 91 -16.82 7.42 -13.61
CA ALA A 91 -15.63 8.02 -13.02
C ALA A 91 -14.95 7.02 -12.06
N TYR A 92 -15.74 6.24 -11.31
CA TYR A 92 -15.21 5.19 -10.45
C TYR A 92 -14.56 4.06 -11.24
N GLU A 93 -15.18 3.60 -12.35
CA GLU A 93 -14.56 2.60 -13.23
C GLU A 93 -13.22 3.08 -13.77
N MET A 94 -13.12 4.35 -14.16
CA MET A 94 -11.85 4.95 -14.59
C MET A 94 -10.82 5.07 -13.45
N CYS A 95 -11.25 5.36 -12.21
CA CYS A 95 -10.35 5.34 -11.04
C CYS A 95 -9.74 3.96 -10.84
N ILE A 96 -10.57 2.91 -10.86
CA ILE A 96 -10.12 1.52 -10.70
C ILE A 96 -9.15 1.12 -11.81
N ASP A 97 -9.42 1.52 -13.05
CA ASP A 97 -8.50 1.26 -14.16
C ASP A 97 -7.16 2.00 -14.01
N LYS A 98 -7.14 3.20 -13.42
CA LYS A 98 -5.91 3.95 -13.15
C LYS A 98 -5.13 3.37 -11.97
N PHE A 99 -5.80 3.06 -10.88
CA PHE A 99 -5.23 2.35 -9.72
C PHE A 99 -4.50 1.07 -10.18
N ILE A 100 -5.17 0.21 -10.95
CA ILE A 100 -4.55 -1.04 -11.46
C ILE A 100 -3.32 -0.77 -12.33
N ARG A 101 -3.26 0.36 -13.06
CA ARG A 101 -2.08 0.72 -13.86
C ARG A 101 -0.92 1.22 -13.02
N GLU A 102 -1.20 1.88 -11.88
CA GLU A 102 -0.21 2.30 -10.89
C GLU A 102 0.38 1.06 -10.18
N GLU A 103 -0.46 0.14 -9.71
CA GLU A 103 -0.03 -1.16 -9.16
C GLU A 103 0.89 -1.91 -10.15
N GLN A 104 0.47 -2.00 -11.41
CA GLN A 104 1.29 -2.63 -12.45
C GLN A 104 2.57 -1.85 -12.74
N HIS A 105 2.63 -0.55 -12.45
CA HIS A 105 3.85 0.23 -12.52
C HIS A 105 4.78 -0.10 -11.36
N HIS A 106 4.28 -0.18 -10.13
CA HIS A 106 5.04 -0.65 -8.96
C HIS A 106 5.64 -2.02 -9.24
N ALA A 107 4.86 -2.96 -9.78
CA ALA A 107 5.35 -4.29 -10.14
C ALA A 107 6.53 -4.24 -11.14
N ARG A 108 6.50 -3.31 -12.11
CA ARG A 108 7.59 -3.11 -13.08
C ARG A 108 8.82 -2.47 -12.43
N VAL A 109 8.63 -1.56 -11.49
CA VAL A 109 9.71 -0.94 -10.71
C VAL A 109 10.39 -2.00 -9.84
N LEU A 110 9.62 -2.79 -9.09
CA LEU A 110 10.12 -3.89 -8.27
C LEU A 110 10.86 -4.93 -9.12
N ALA A 111 10.35 -5.27 -10.31
CA ALA A 111 11.03 -6.20 -11.20
C ALA A 111 12.42 -5.70 -11.63
N GLN A 112 12.55 -4.40 -11.92
CA GLN A 112 13.84 -3.78 -12.23
C GLN A 112 14.77 -3.80 -11.02
N MET A 113 14.28 -3.45 -9.82
CA MET A 113 15.08 -3.52 -8.59
C MET A 113 15.60 -4.94 -8.33
N ILE A 114 14.74 -5.95 -8.45
CA ILE A 114 15.11 -7.37 -8.28
C ILE A 114 16.22 -7.74 -9.27
N SER A 115 16.08 -7.34 -10.54
CA SER A 115 17.09 -7.58 -11.58
C SER A 115 18.42 -6.91 -11.23
N SER A 116 18.41 -5.63 -10.84
CA SER A 116 19.62 -4.89 -10.47
C SER A 116 20.29 -5.42 -9.19
N LEU A 117 19.55 -6.10 -8.32
CA LEU A 117 20.09 -6.79 -7.15
C LEU A 117 20.58 -8.21 -7.46
N ASN A 118 20.63 -8.60 -8.74
CA ASN A 118 20.98 -9.94 -9.22
C ASN A 118 20.02 -11.04 -8.71
N GLY A 119 18.74 -10.71 -8.57
CA GLY A 119 17.65 -11.64 -8.31
C GLY A 119 16.90 -12.04 -9.58
N THR A 120 16.11 -13.11 -9.50
CA THR A 120 15.17 -13.52 -10.55
C THR A 120 13.74 -13.26 -10.11
N LEU A 121 12.79 -13.15 -11.03
CA LEU A 121 11.38 -13.04 -10.63
C LEU A 121 10.84 -14.39 -10.18
N LEU A 122 10.00 -14.38 -9.16
CA LEU A 122 9.17 -15.55 -8.85
C LEU A 122 8.03 -15.62 -9.86
N THR A 123 7.70 -16.84 -10.27
CA THR A 123 6.54 -17.08 -11.15
C THR A 123 5.26 -17.31 -10.37
N TRP A 124 5.37 -17.62 -9.07
CA TRP A 124 4.25 -18.00 -8.22
C TRP A 124 4.63 -17.98 -6.73
N HIS A 125 3.72 -17.53 -5.86
CA HIS A 125 3.83 -17.71 -4.41
C HIS A 125 2.49 -18.14 -3.78
N TRP A 126 2.54 -18.97 -2.73
CA TRP A 126 1.35 -19.58 -2.12
C TRP A 126 0.50 -18.60 -1.30
N THR A 127 1.10 -17.55 -0.74
CA THR A 127 0.34 -16.48 -0.07
C THR A 127 -0.56 -15.76 -1.06
N ASP A 128 -0.16 -15.65 -2.33
CA ASP A 128 -0.99 -15.05 -3.37
C ASP A 128 -2.27 -15.85 -3.56
N LEU A 129 -2.21 -17.18 -3.48
CA LEU A 129 -3.40 -18.02 -3.51
C LEU A 129 -4.31 -17.80 -2.31
N ILE A 130 -3.78 -17.57 -1.11
CA ILE A 130 -4.60 -17.27 0.07
C ILE A 130 -5.23 -15.89 -0.07
N PHE A 131 -4.48 -14.88 -0.48
CA PHE A 131 -5.02 -13.54 -0.74
C PHE A 131 -6.04 -13.55 -1.88
N ILE A 132 -5.80 -14.30 -2.95
CA ILE A 132 -6.74 -14.49 -4.06
C ILE A 132 -8.00 -15.23 -3.59
N CYS A 133 -7.86 -16.30 -2.81
CA CYS A 133 -9.00 -17.04 -2.27
C CYS A 133 -9.82 -16.19 -1.30
N LEU A 134 -9.17 -15.43 -0.40
CA LEU A 134 -9.82 -14.49 0.51
C LEU A 134 -10.55 -13.37 -0.25
N ARG A 135 -9.95 -12.83 -1.31
CA ARG A 135 -10.59 -11.84 -2.22
C ARG A 135 -11.81 -12.42 -2.94
N ARG A 136 -11.80 -13.73 -3.26
CA ARG A 136 -12.87 -14.41 -4.03
C ARG A 136 -14.03 -14.93 -3.18
N LEU A 137 -13.83 -15.12 -1.87
CA LEU A 137 -14.81 -15.80 -1.00
C LEU A 137 -15.93 -14.90 -0.47
N LEU A 138 -15.84 -13.57 -0.59
CA LEU A 138 -16.71 -12.66 0.15
C LEU A 138 -17.19 -11.46 -0.69
N HIS A 139 -18.38 -10.95 -0.34
CA HIS A 139 -18.97 -9.73 -0.89
C HIS A 139 -17.93 -8.60 -1.00
N LEU A 140 -18.01 -7.80 -2.06
CA LEU A 140 -17.04 -6.78 -2.43
C LEU A 140 -16.47 -5.92 -1.30
N LYS A 141 -17.28 -5.46 -0.34
CA LYS A 141 -16.76 -4.65 0.79
C LYS A 141 -15.59 -5.34 1.50
N THR A 142 -15.60 -6.67 1.49
CA THR A 142 -14.52 -7.52 1.97
C THR A 142 -13.35 -7.57 1.00
N GLU A 143 -13.58 -7.64 -0.31
CA GLU A 143 -12.52 -7.54 -1.32
C GLU A 143 -11.73 -6.22 -1.18
N ILE A 144 -12.42 -5.08 -1.07
CA ILE A 144 -11.77 -3.78 -0.86
C ILE A 144 -11.10 -3.70 0.51
N PHE A 145 -11.66 -4.32 1.54
CA PHE A 145 -10.98 -4.43 2.83
C PHE A 145 -9.68 -5.26 2.71
N ILE A 146 -9.69 -6.38 2.00
CA ILE A 146 -8.48 -7.19 1.78
C ILE A 146 -7.44 -6.43 0.95
N LEU A 147 -7.86 -5.61 -0.03
CA LEU A 147 -6.97 -4.66 -0.71
C LEU A 147 -6.37 -3.70 0.31
N LEU A 148 -7.19 -3.03 1.13
CA LEU A 148 -6.73 -2.11 2.17
C LEU A 148 -5.69 -2.74 3.12
N ILE A 149 -5.82 -4.03 3.46
CA ILE A 149 -4.77 -4.73 4.24
C ILE A 149 -3.44 -4.75 3.48
N ALA A 150 -3.48 -5.10 2.19
CA ALA A 150 -2.29 -5.15 1.34
C ALA A 150 -1.64 -3.77 1.23
N GLU A 151 -2.42 -2.72 0.94
CA GLU A 151 -1.94 -1.32 0.89
C GLU A 151 -1.25 -0.91 2.20
N ILE A 152 -1.84 -1.24 3.37
CA ILE A 152 -1.24 -0.88 4.67
C ILE A 152 0.11 -1.57 4.85
N VAL A 153 0.16 -2.87 4.57
CA VAL A 153 1.36 -3.68 4.79
C VAL A 153 2.46 -3.32 3.78
N GLY A 154 2.10 -3.13 2.51
CA GLY A 154 2.98 -2.67 1.43
C GLY A 154 3.58 -1.32 1.76
N LYS A 155 2.74 -0.31 2.00
CA LYS A 155 3.19 1.02 2.44
C LYS A 155 4.15 0.97 3.63
N CYS A 156 3.82 0.23 4.68
CA CYS A 156 4.69 0.13 5.86
C CYS A 156 6.02 -0.54 5.54
N PHE A 157 6.04 -1.56 4.68
CA PHE A 157 7.26 -2.24 4.26
C PHE A 157 8.12 -1.35 3.36
N TYR A 158 7.53 -0.69 2.37
CA TYR A 158 8.25 0.25 1.50
C TYR A 158 8.79 1.45 2.26
N ARG A 159 8.08 1.94 3.29
CA ARG A 159 8.61 2.97 4.18
C ARG A 159 9.84 2.49 4.95
N VAL A 160 9.88 1.21 5.36
CA VAL A 160 11.07 0.60 5.96
C VAL A 160 12.20 0.53 4.95
N CYS A 161 11.95 0.07 3.71
CA CYS A 161 12.98 0.03 2.67
C CYS A 161 13.53 1.43 2.36
N SER A 162 12.67 2.42 2.16
CA SER A 162 13.05 3.82 1.95
C SER A 162 13.94 4.36 3.07
N ALA A 163 13.58 4.11 4.33
CA ALA A 163 14.31 4.68 5.47
C ALA A 163 15.62 3.95 5.83
N HIS A 164 15.79 2.69 5.42
CA HIS A 164 16.90 1.83 5.90
C HIS A 164 17.85 1.33 4.81
N LEU A 165 17.55 1.56 3.53
CA LEU A 165 18.49 1.25 2.44
C LEU A 165 19.49 2.38 2.25
N GLU A 166 20.76 2.01 2.06
CA GLU A 166 21.85 2.96 1.82
C GLU A 166 21.90 3.47 0.37
N ASP A 167 21.35 2.70 -0.58
CA ASP A 167 21.29 3.08 -1.99
C ASP A 167 20.16 4.10 -2.21
N GLU A 168 20.54 5.32 -2.57
CA GLU A 168 19.61 6.46 -2.75
C GLU A 168 18.55 6.18 -3.82
N LEU A 169 18.91 5.49 -4.93
CA LEU A 169 17.98 5.21 -6.01
C LEU A 169 16.87 4.23 -5.58
N LEU A 170 17.23 3.19 -4.83
CA LEU A 170 16.25 2.29 -4.22
C LEU A 170 15.40 3.03 -3.20
N SER A 171 16.02 3.84 -2.34
CA SER A 171 15.32 4.61 -1.31
C SER A 171 14.28 5.56 -1.90
N ASP A 172 14.65 6.34 -2.93
CA ASP A 172 13.78 7.26 -3.64
C ASP A 172 12.61 6.53 -4.32
N ALA A 173 12.91 5.39 -4.95
CA ALA A 173 11.88 4.59 -5.60
C ALA A 173 10.84 4.04 -4.61
N PHE A 174 11.27 3.51 -3.47
CA PHE A 174 10.33 3.11 -2.42
C PHE A 174 9.57 4.31 -1.86
N SER A 175 10.22 5.47 -1.71
CA SER A 175 9.56 6.70 -1.22
C SER A 175 8.43 7.13 -2.16
N LEU A 176 8.63 7.03 -3.48
CA LEU A 176 7.56 7.33 -4.44
C LEU A 176 6.43 6.31 -4.39
N ILE A 177 6.73 5.01 -4.29
CA ILE A 177 5.69 3.99 -4.12
C ILE A 177 4.88 4.26 -2.85
N VAL A 178 5.53 4.60 -1.72
CA VAL A 178 4.84 4.97 -0.47
C VAL A 178 3.87 6.13 -0.66
N LEU A 179 4.17 7.10 -1.53
CA LEU A 179 3.29 8.24 -1.79
C LEU A 179 2.03 7.81 -2.58
N ASP A 180 2.18 6.90 -3.54
CA ASP A 180 1.05 6.33 -4.27
C ASP A 180 0.15 5.52 -3.32
N GLU A 181 0.75 4.68 -2.49
CA GLU A 181 0.08 3.85 -1.48
C GLU A 181 -0.71 4.68 -0.45
N ILE A 182 -0.20 5.86 -0.07
CA ILE A 182 -0.96 6.80 0.77
C ILE A 182 -2.24 7.25 0.05
N GLY A 183 -2.14 7.57 -1.24
CA GLY A 183 -3.29 7.93 -2.07
C GLY A 183 -4.30 6.79 -2.20
N HIS A 184 -3.82 5.57 -2.45
CA HIS A 184 -4.64 4.37 -2.55
C HIS A 184 -5.38 4.06 -1.25
N LEU A 185 -4.71 4.17 -0.10
CA LEU A 185 -5.33 4.05 1.22
C LEU A 185 -6.47 5.04 1.41
N GLU A 186 -6.24 6.32 1.10
CA GLU A 186 -7.27 7.35 1.25
C GLU A 186 -8.44 7.15 0.26
N PHE A 187 -8.16 6.72 -0.97
CA PHE A 187 -9.17 6.36 -1.96
C PHE A 187 -10.08 5.24 -1.45
N HIS A 188 -9.50 4.14 -0.96
CA HIS A 188 -10.27 3.01 -0.43
C HIS A 188 -10.97 3.35 0.88
N CYS A 189 -10.33 4.10 1.78
CA CYS A 189 -10.96 4.52 3.04
C CYS A 189 -12.17 5.42 2.80
N SER A 190 -12.06 6.41 1.92
CA SER A 190 -13.17 7.31 1.60
C SER A 190 -14.31 6.58 0.90
N PHE A 191 -14.00 5.64 -0.01
CA PHE A 191 -14.99 4.76 -0.62
C PHE A 191 -15.72 3.93 0.45
N LEU A 192 -14.99 3.17 1.28
CA LEU A 192 -15.56 2.32 2.33
C LEU A 192 -16.41 3.13 3.31
N ARG A 193 -15.98 4.35 3.66
CA ARG A 193 -16.75 5.27 4.49
C ARG A 193 -18.15 5.53 3.91
N SER A 194 -18.24 5.90 2.63
CA SER A 194 -19.53 6.10 1.95
C SER A 194 -20.43 4.85 1.98
N GLN A 195 -19.82 3.67 1.99
CA GLN A 195 -20.54 2.40 2.01
C GLN A 195 -21.00 1.98 3.41
N PHE A 196 -20.34 2.46 4.47
CA PHE A 196 -20.61 2.07 5.85
C PHE A 196 -21.31 3.14 6.70
N GLU A 197 -21.24 4.43 6.36
CA GLU A 197 -21.82 5.51 7.16
C GLU A 197 -23.33 5.38 7.42
N LYS A 198 -24.04 4.70 6.50
CA LYS A 198 -25.48 4.41 6.62
C LYS A 198 -25.84 3.39 7.71
N TYR A 199 -24.87 2.63 8.23
CA TYR A 199 -25.14 1.62 9.26
C TYR A 199 -24.99 2.18 10.68
N PRO A 200 -25.80 1.70 11.64
CA PRO A 200 -25.66 2.04 13.05
C PRO A 200 -24.24 1.81 13.59
N THR A 201 -23.81 2.65 14.54
CA THR A 201 -22.47 2.61 15.14
C THR A 201 -22.09 1.25 15.73
N PHE A 202 -23.02 0.54 16.36
CA PHE A 202 -22.74 -0.78 16.96
C PHE A 202 -22.40 -1.84 15.90
N ILE A 203 -23.03 -1.78 14.71
CA ILE A 203 -22.68 -2.68 13.59
C ILE A 203 -21.27 -2.38 13.12
N ARG A 204 -20.95 -1.08 12.98
CA ARG A 204 -19.62 -0.62 12.54
C ARG A 204 -18.52 -1.03 13.53
N GLN A 205 -18.80 -1.01 14.83
CA GLN A 205 -17.91 -1.53 15.87
C GLN A 205 -17.74 -3.06 15.79
N GLY A 206 -18.81 -3.81 15.51
CA GLY A 206 -18.72 -5.25 15.28
C GLY A 206 -17.87 -5.59 14.06
N ILE A 207 -18.02 -4.83 12.96
CA ILE A 207 -17.17 -4.96 11.77
C ILE A 207 -15.72 -4.64 12.09
N LEU A 208 -15.45 -3.55 12.82
CA LEU A 208 -14.11 -3.20 13.27
C LEU A 208 -13.45 -4.37 14.02
N PHE A 209 -14.16 -5.01 14.94
CA PHE A 209 -13.65 -6.17 15.66
C PHE A 209 -13.25 -7.31 14.71
N CYS A 210 -14.12 -7.67 13.76
CA CYS A 210 -13.81 -8.70 12.76
C CYS A 210 -12.61 -8.31 11.88
N TRP A 211 -12.57 -7.06 11.42
CA TRP A 211 -11.44 -6.52 10.64
C TRP A 211 -10.13 -6.56 11.42
N SER A 212 -10.14 -6.22 12.70
CA SER A 212 -8.97 -6.30 13.58
C SER A 212 -8.42 -7.72 13.68
N LEU A 213 -9.28 -8.74 13.77
CA LEU A 213 -8.85 -10.15 13.82
C LEU A 213 -8.21 -10.60 12.50
N ILE A 214 -8.83 -10.25 11.37
CA ILE A 214 -8.31 -10.59 10.04
C ILE A 214 -6.99 -9.87 9.79
N PHE A 215 -6.90 -8.57 10.12
CA PHE A 215 -5.69 -7.78 9.96
C PHE A 215 -4.56 -8.31 10.84
N PHE A 216 -4.85 -8.66 12.10
CA PHE A 216 -3.88 -9.29 13.00
C PHE A 216 -3.28 -10.56 12.38
N ALA A 217 -4.13 -11.45 11.88
CA ALA A 217 -3.70 -12.69 11.23
C ALA A 217 -2.85 -12.41 9.99
N ALA A 218 -3.28 -11.48 9.13
CA ALA A 218 -2.54 -11.08 7.93
C ALA A 218 -1.14 -10.52 8.27
N CYS A 219 -1.04 -9.63 9.26
CA CYS A 219 0.27 -9.12 9.70
C CYS A 219 1.15 -10.24 10.25
N LYS A 220 0.59 -11.19 11.02
CA LYS A 220 1.36 -12.33 11.56
C LYS A 220 1.93 -13.20 10.46
N VAL A 221 1.14 -13.50 9.42
CA VAL A 221 1.60 -14.25 8.24
C VAL A 221 2.69 -13.46 7.53
N PHE A 222 2.44 -12.18 7.20
CA PHE A 222 3.40 -11.33 6.51
C PHE A 222 4.74 -11.22 7.25
N ILE A 223 4.69 -10.96 8.56
CA ILE A 223 5.89 -10.83 9.40
C ILE A 223 6.67 -12.13 9.45
N SER A 224 5.99 -13.28 9.53
CA SER A 224 6.66 -14.58 9.50
C SER A 224 7.41 -14.77 8.18
N ASP A 225 6.78 -14.39 7.08
CA ASP A 225 7.28 -14.58 5.72
C ASP A 225 8.40 -13.62 5.31
N ASN A 226 8.51 -12.46 5.97
CA ASN A 226 9.45 -11.39 5.65
C ASN A 226 10.35 -11.01 6.83
N LYS A 227 10.41 -11.87 7.88
CA LYS A 227 11.18 -11.62 9.10
C LYS A 227 12.65 -11.32 8.80
N ASP A 228 13.25 -12.08 7.91
CA ASP A 228 14.68 -11.96 7.62
C ASP A 228 15.00 -10.63 6.93
N ALA A 229 14.11 -10.14 6.06
CA ALA A 229 14.26 -8.82 5.45
C ALA A 229 14.10 -7.69 6.47
N LEU A 230 13.12 -7.79 7.38
CA LEU A 230 12.95 -6.81 8.45
C LEU A 230 14.20 -6.75 9.34
N ILE A 231 14.74 -7.91 9.74
CA ILE A 231 15.96 -7.97 10.56
C ILE A 231 17.16 -7.40 9.79
N ALA A 232 17.30 -7.74 8.50
CA ALA A 232 18.40 -7.24 7.69
C ALA A 232 18.33 -5.71 7.47
N LEU A 233 17.12 -5.14 7.47
CA LEU A 233 16.88 -3.69 7.46
C LEU A 233 16.93 -3.07 8.86
N ASN A 234 17.40 -3.79 9.88
CA ASN A 234 17.50 -3.32 11.27
C ASN A 234 16.16 -2.89 11.90
N VAL A 235 15.04 -3.48 11.47
CA VAL A 235 13.70 -3.23 12.03
C VAL A 235 13.20 -4.46 12.76
N SER A 236 12.76 -4.27 14.02
CA SER A 236 12.19 -5.40 14.74
C SER A 236 10.79 -5.76 14.19
N PRO A 237 10.44 -7.05 14.11
CA PRO A 237 9.09 -7.50 13.76
C PRO A 237 7.97 -6.85 14.60
N LYS A 238 8.27 -6.51 15.86
CA LYS A 238 7.33 -5.90 16.79
C LYS A 238 7.08 -4.42 16.45
N GLU A 239 8.13 -3.68 16.09
CA GLU A 239 7.99 -2.29 15.66
C GLU A 239 7.24 -2.20 14.34
N PHE A 240 7.56 -3.09 13.39
CA PHE A 240 6.83 -3.20 12.13
C PHE A 240 5.34 -3.47 12.38
N PHE A 241 5.00 -4.46 13.22
CA PHE A 241 3.61 -4.74 13.59
C PHE A 241 2.90 -3.52 14.19
N LYS A 242 3.58 -2.79 15.09
CA LYS A 242 3.02 -1.59 15.74
C LYS A 242 2.71 -0.50 14.72
N ASP A 243 3.57 -0.32 13.72
CA ASP A 243 3.35 0.67 12.66
C ASP A 243 2.18 0.28 11.74
N CYS A 244 2.13 -0.99 11.31
CA CYS A 244 0.99 -1.54 10.58
C CYS A 244 -0.31 -1.37 11.36
N TRP A 245 -0.32 -1.70 12.64
CA TRP A 245 -1.51 -1.59 13.49
C TRP A 245 -1.95 -0.13 13.69
N ARG A 246 -1.01 0.80 13.87
CA ARG A 246 -1.34 2.22 13.96
C ARG A 246 -1.97 2.73 12.67
N THR A 247 -1.42 2.35 11.52
CA THR A 247 -2.00 2.70 10.22
C THR A 247 -3.40 2.09 10.08
N PHE A 248 -3.57 0.82 10.42
CA PHE A 248 -4.87 0.14 10.42
C PHE A 248 -5.90 0.81 11.31
N ASP A 249 -5.57 1.16 12.55
CA ASP A 249 -6.52 1.82 13.47
C ASP A 249 -7.06 3.12 12.87
N ILE A 250 -6.20 3.90 12.19
CA ILE A 250 -6.57 5.14 11.51
C ILE A 250 -7.45 4.82 10.28
N SER A 251 -6.99 3.95 9.40
CA SER A 251 -7.68 3.60 8.14
C SER A 251 -9.04 2.93 8.40
N ALA A 252 -9.13 2.02 9.37
CA ALA A 252 -10.35 1.34 9.74
C ALA A 252 -11.36 2.30 10.39
N ALA A 253 -10.91 3.18 11.30
CA ALA A 253 -11.80 4.19 11.88
C ALA A 253 -12.35 5.16 10.81
N ARG A 254 -11.50 5.60 9.88
CA ARG A 254 -11.93 6.43 8.73
C ARG A 254 -12.95 5.70 7.86
N SER A 255 -12.63 4.48 7.45
CA SER A 255 -13.47 3.60 6.61
C SER A 255 -14.82 3.26 7.24
N LEU A 256 -14.88 3.14 8.57
CA LEU A 256 -16.10 2.80 9.29
C LEU A 256 -16.79 4.03 9.88
N ALA A 257 -16.34 5.24 9.57
CA ALA A 257 -16.84 6.50 10.13
C ALA A 257 -16.95 6.48 11.67
N LEU A 258 -15.97 5.87 12.33
CA LEU A 258 -15.84 5.82 13.79
C LEU A 258 -14.89 6.93 14.25
N PRO A 259 -15.05 7.45 15.48
CA PRO A 259 -14.09 8.40 16.04
C PRO A 259 -12.71 7.74 16.17
N LEU A 260 -11.67 8.49 15.83
CA LEU A 260 -10.29 8.05 16.12
C LEU A 260 -10.15 7.94 17.64
N LYS A 261 -9.64 6.80 18.12
CA LYS A 261 -9.27 6.69 19.54
C LYS A 261 -8.23 7.77 19.82
N ALA A 262 -8.50 8.66 20.78
CA ALA A 262 -7.49 9.59 21.26
C ALA A 262 -6.27 8.78 21.68
N LYS A 263 -5.07 9.22 21.26
CA LYS A 263 -3.82 8.60 21.73
C LYS A 263 -3.87 8.61 23.26
N ALA A 264 -3.79 7.43 23.88
CA ALA A 264 -3.30 7.37 25.25
C ALA A 264 -1.88 7.93 25.19
N VAL A 265 -1.70 9.11 25.80
CA VAL A 265 -0.41 9.79 25.94
C VAL A 265 0.57 8.88 26.66
#